data_AF-A0A5C4NNX3-F1
#
_entry.id   AF-A0A5C4NNX3-F1
#
_cell.length_a   1.000
_cell.length_b   1.000
_cell.length_c   1.000
_cell.angle_alpha   90.00
_cell.angle_beta   90.00
_cell.angle_gamma   90.00
#
_symmetry.space_group_name_H-M   'P 1'
#
loop_
_entity.id
_entity.type
_entity.pdbx_description
1 polymer ?
#
loop_
_entity_poly.entity_id
_entity_poly.type
_entity_poly.pdbx_seq_one_letter_code
_entity_poly.pdbx_strand_id
1 'polypeptide(L)'
;MTSTFVFSPDSFWLRIPAQVETISIKPFVTPFGETDELLCYVGETLLGKIMECGDAEGKVIALLPTLDRKRAYLWPSADMFLQALLHVLRYESNAVLSCERDTDQDKVLPLTEYHDVTTVLTQVVKFSKDGTGTCPTFLYQKL
;
A
#
# COMPACT_ATOMS: atom_id res chain seq x y z
N MET A 1 2.16 13.64 -13.85
CA MET A 1 2.71 13.94 -12.51
C MET A 1 3.81 12.93 -12.22
N THR A 2 4.86 13.33 -11.49
CA THR A 2 5.94 12.41 -11.08
C THR A 2 5.60 11.74 -9.75
N SER A 3 6.14 10.55 -9.50
CA SER A 3 5.99 9.87 -8.21
C SER A 3 6.39 10.76 -7.03
N THR A 4 5.59 10.74 -5.97
CA THR A 4 5.90 11.39 -4.69
C THR A 4 6.90 10.56 -3.84
N PHE A 5 7.12 9.29 -4.20
CA PHE A 5 8.04 8.38 -3.52
C PHE A 5 9.30 8.15 -4.34
N VAL A 6 10.46 8.44 -3.76
CA VAL A 6 11.79 8.31 -4.38
C VAL A 6 12.45 6.99 -3.99
N PHE A 7 12.18 6.49 -2.79
CA PHE A 7 12.66 5.23 -2.26
C PHE A 7 11.51 4.23 -2.13
N SER A 8 11.84 2.95 -2.06
CA SER A 8 10.86 1.87 -1.92
C SER A 8 11.39 0.83 -0.94
N PRO A 9 10.54 0.28 -0.07
CA PRO A 9 10.80 -1.05 0.50
C PRO A 9 10.88 -2.10 -0.63
N ASP A 10 11.44 -3.27 -0.32
CA ASP A 10 11.50 -4.38 -1.28
C ASP A 10 10.11 -5.01 -1.46
N SER A 11 9.35 -5.06 -0.37
CA SER A 11 7.98 -5.56 -0.35
C SER A 11 7.12 -4.63 0.49
N PHE A 12 5.98 -4.21 -0.05
CA PHE A 12 4.98 -3.46 0.71
C PHE A 12 3.61 -3.69 0.10
N TRP A 13 2.79 -4.46 0.82
CA TRP A 13 1.52 -4.93 0.32
C TRP A 13 0.45 -4.96 1.42
N LEU A 14 -0.79 -4.87 0.96
CA LEU A 14 -1.97 -4.98 1.78
C LEU A 14 -2.86 -6.09 1.22
N ARG A 15 -3.16 -7.09 2.05
CA ARG A 15 -4.21 -8.07 1.79
C ARG A 15 -5.49 -7.64 2.48
N ILE A 16 -6.59 -7.68 1.74
CA ILE A 16 -7.93 -7.34 2.20
C ILE A 16 -8.92 -8.43 1.79
N PRO A 17 -10.09 -8.54 2.44
CA PRO A 17 -11.15 -9.44 2.00
C PRO A 17 -11.60 -9.21 0.54
N ALA A 18 -12.27 -10.20 -0.04
CA ALA A 18 -12.77 -10.11 -1.41
C ALA A 18 -13.81 -8.99 -1.58
N GLN A 19 -14.63 -8.76 -0.56
CA GLN A 19 -15.58 -7.65 -0.51
C GLN A 19 -15.08 -6.61 0.47
N VAL A 20 -14.91 -5.39 -0.02
CA VAL A 20 -14.48 -4.22 0.76
C VAL A 20 -15.28 -3.02 0.27
N GLU A 21 -15.72 -2.18 1.19
CA GLU A 21 -16.51 -0.99 0.85
C GLU A 21 -15.61 0.24 0.71
N THR A 22 -14.46 0.27 1.40
CA THR A 22 -13.57 1.44 1.40
C THR A 22 -12.71 1.56 0.14
N ILE A 23 -12.57 0.48 -0.64
CA ILE A 23 -11.69 0.44 -1.81
C ILE A 23 -12.50 0.25 -3.09
N SER A 24 -12.39 1.23 -3.97
CA SER A 24 -12.84 1.12 -5.36
C SER A 24 -11.71 0.60 -6.25
N ILE A 25 -12.05 -0.27 -7.19
CA ILE A 25 -11.10 -0.88 -8.12
C ILE A 25 -11.45 -0.39 -9.53
N LYS A 26 -10.46 0.13 -10.26
CA LYS A 26 -10.64 0.69 -11.60
C LYS A 26 -9.49 0.25 -12.52
N PRO A 27 -9.75 -0.04 -13.81
CA PRO A 27 -8.68 -0.24 -14.78
C PRO A 27 -7.78 1.00 -14.88
N PHE A 28 -6.49 0.79 -15.07
CA PHE A 28 -5.58 1.89 -15.38
C PHE A 28 -5.82 2.35 -16.82
N VAL A 29 -6.10 3.64 -17.00
CA VAL A 29 -6.29 4.24 -18.31
C VAL A 29 -5.04 5.02 -18.71
N THR A 30 -4.49 4.67 -19.86
CA THR A 30 -3.36 5.37 -20.49
C THR A 30 -3.85 6.19 -21.69
N PRO A 31 -3.01 7.08 -22.25
CA PRO A 31 -3.34 7.76 -23.52
C PRO A 31 -3.62 6.80 -24.69
N PHE A 32 -3.18 5.54 -24.60
CA PHE A 32 -3.38 4.52 -25.63
C PHE A 32 -4.59 3.61 -25.37
N GLY A 33 -5.32 3.82 -24.26
CA GLY A 33 -6.47 3.03 -23.85
C GLY A 33 -6.33 2.42 -22.46
N GLU A 34 -7.33 1.61 -22.11
CA GLU A 34 -7.37 0.83 -20.86
C GLU A 34 -6.32 -0.29 -20.88
N THR A 35 -5.70 -0.55 -19.73
CA THR A 35 -4.80 -1.69 -19.53
C THR A 35 -5.48 -2.77 -18.69
N ASP A 36 -4.83 -3.93 -18.60
CA ASP A 36 -5.18 -5.02 -17.69
C ASP A 36 -4.81 -4.75 -16.23
N GLU A 37 -4.13 -3.63 -15.94
CA GLU A 37 -3.74 -3.25 -14.59
C GLU A 37 -4.94 -2.70 -13.81
N LEU A 38 -5.23 -3.31 -12.65
CA LEU A 38 -6.30 -2.88 -11.77
C LEU A 38 -5.75 -2.04 -10.61
N LEU A 39 -6.15 -0.77 -10.56
CA LEU A 39 -5.74 0.17 -9.53
C LEU A 39 -6.79 0.26 -8.42
N CYS A 40 -6.32 0.37 -7.18
CA CYS A 40 -7.13 0.46 -5.97
C CYS A 40 -7.13 1.89 -5.43
N TYR A 41 -8.32 2.43 -5.16
CA TYR A 41 -8.50 3.80 -4.67
C TYR A 41 -9.37 3.84 -3.43
N VAL A 42 -9.00 4.71 -2.49
CA VAL A 42 -9.85 5.12 -1.35
C VAL A 42 -10.36 6.53 -1.65
N GLY A 43 -11.65 6.64 -1.94
CA GLY A 43 -12.20 7.85 -2.58
C GLY A 43 -11.48 8.12 -3.91
N GLU A 44 -10.79 9.24 -4.01
CA GLU A 44 -9.99 9.62 -5.19
C GLU A 44 -8.48 9.34 -5.02
N THR A 45 -8.06 8.86 -3.85
CA THR A 45 -6.65 8.64 -3.54
C THR A 45 -6.22 7.26 -4.01
N LEU A 46 -5.23 7.21 -4.90
CA LEU A 46 -4.61 5.95 -5.32
C LEU A 46 -3.86 5.30 -4.16
N LEU A 47 -4.24 4.09 -3.81
CA LEU A 47 -3.62 3.30 -2.75
C LEU A 47 -2.54 2.35 -3.31
N GLY A 48 -2.80 1.75 -4.47
CA GLY A 48 -1.94 0.72 -5.00
C GLY A 48 -2.51 0.02 -6.24
N LYS A 49 -1.93 -1.14 -6.57
CA LYS A 49 -2.33 -2.00 -7.70
C LYS A 49 -2.61 -3.41 -7.20
N ILE A 50 -3.64 -4.07 -7.75
CA ILE A 50 -3.88 -5.50 -7.49
C ILE A 50 -2.75 -6.32 -8.09
N MET A 51 -2.14 -7.17 -7.26
CA MET A 51 -1.14 -8.16 -7.65
C MET A 51 -1.81 -9.51 -7.95
N GLU A 52 -2.69 -9.92 -7.04
CA GLU A 52 -3.40 -11.18 -7.11
C GLU A 52 -4.86 -10.98 -6.68
N CYS A 53 -5.78 -11.54 -7.45
CA CYS A 53 -7.19 -11.63 -7.10
C CYS A 53 -7.45 -13.09 -6.70
N GLY A 54 -7.41 -13.39 -5.40
CA GLY A 54 -7.72 -14.72 -4.91
C GLY A 54 -9.23 -14.93 -4.82
N ASP A 55 -9.76 -15.93 -5.52
CA ASP A 55 -11.20 -16.18 -5.60
C ASP A 55 -11.87 -16.47 -4.24
N ALA A 56 -11.10 -16.85 -3.21
CA ALA A 56 -11.62 -17.15 -1.86
C ALA A 56 -10.88 -16.47 -0.68
N GLU A 57 -9.62 -16.05 -0.83
CA GLU A 57 -8.79 -15.53 0.28
C GLU A 57 -8.65 -14.00 0.32
N GLY A 58 -9.21 -13.31 -0.66
CA GLY A 58 -9.18 -11.85 -0.76
C GLY A 58 -8.25 -11.32 -1.85
N LYS A 59 -7.98 -10.02 -1.79
CA LYS A 59 -7.18 -9.29 -2.79
C LYS A 59 -5.86 -8.87 -2.18
N VAL A 60 -4.78 -9.02 -2.93
CA VAL A 60 -3.45 -8.51 -2.56
C VAL A 60 -3.15 -7.27 -3.38
N ILE A 61 -2.86 -6.17 -2.69
CA ILE A 61 -2.56 -4.87 -3.27
C ILE A 61 -1.09 -4.55 -3.03
N ALA A 62 -0.30 -4.38 -4.09
CA ALA A 62 1.00 -3.73 -4.00
C ALA A 62 0.78 -2.23 -3.75
N LEU A 63 1.36 -1.72 -2.67
CA LEU A 63 1.12 -0.36 -2.22
C LEU A 63 1.97 0.66 -2.99
N LEU A 64 1.49 1.90 -3.00
CA LEU A 64 2.00 2.96 -3.85
C LEU A 64 3.54 3.14 -3.86
N PRO A 65 4.27 3.05 -2.73
CA PRO A 65 5.74 3.17 -2.74
C PRO A 65 6.50 2.13 -3.57
N THR A 66 5.91 0.95 -3.85
CA THR A 66 6.56 -0.14 -4.60
C THR A 66 6.17 -0.18 -6.07
N LEU A 67 5.26 0.71 -6.52
CA LEU A 67 4.84 0.75 -7.91
C LEU A 67 5.91 1.36 -8.83
N ASP A 68 5.84 1.03 -10.12
CA ASP A 68 6.73 1.58 -11.14
C ASP A 68 6.55 3.11 -11.28
N ARG A 69 7.56 3.85 -10.81
CA ARG A 69 7.61 5.32 -10.79
C ARG A 69 7.55 5.96 -12.18
N LYS A 70 7.84 5.19 -13.25
CA LYS A 70 7.76 5.68 -14.63
C LYS A 70 6.33 5.71 -15.16
N ARG A 71 5.39 5.03 -14.50
CA ARG A 71 3.99 5.01 -14.89
C ARG A 71 3.33 6.35 -14.57
N ALA A 72 2.49 6.79 -15.50
CA ALA A 72 1.76 8.05 -15.41
C ALA A 72 0.51 7.94 -14.54
N TYR A 73 0.64 7.34 -13.35
CA TYR A 73 -0.46 7.31 -12.39
C TYR A 73 -0.82 8.73 -11.92
N LEU A 74 -2.03 8.88 -11.40
CA LEU A 74 -2.41 10.06 -10.64
C LEU A 74 -1.81 9.93 -9.23
N TRP A 75 -0.51 10.21 -9.12
CA TRP A 75 0.24 10.08 -7.88
C TRP A 75 -0.31 11.04 -6.81
N PRO A 76 -0.87 10.52 -5.70
CA PRO A 76 -1.27 11.37 -4.58
C PRO A 76 -0.05 11.88 -3.81
N SER A 77 -0.29 12.83 -2.90
CA SER A 77 0.72 13.19 -1.92
C SER A 77 0.98 12.03 -0.95
N ALA A 78 2.16 12.03 -0.32
CA ALA A 78 2.53 11.05 0.69
C ALA A 78 1.53 11.03 1.87
N ASP A 79 1.04 12.19 2.29
CA ASP A 79 0.07 12.32 3.37
C ASP A 79 -1.31 11.78 2.95
N MET A 80 -1.76 12.06 1.72
CA MET A 80 -3.02 11.49 1.20
C MET A 80 -2.95 9.97 1.18
N PHE A 81 -1.86 9.38 0.68
CA PHE A 81 -1.63 7.94 0.70
C PHE A 81 -1.67 7.38 2.13
N LEU A 82 -0.96 8.02 3.07
CA LEU A 82 -0.92 7.59 4.47
C LEU A 82 -2.33 7.59 5.10
N GLN A 83 -3.09 8.67 4.91
CA GLN A 83 -4.45 8.78 5.45
C GLN A 83 -5.40 7.76 4.82
N ALA A 84 -5.29 7.52 3.50
CA ALA A 84 -6.07 6.50 2.80
C ALA A 84 -5.77 5.10 3.33
N LEU A 85 -4.49 4.75 3.52
CA LEU A 85 -4.10 3.44 4.05
C LEU A 85 -4.56 3.25 5.50
N LEU A 86 -4.39 4.26 6.37
CA LEU A 86 -4.90 4.22 7.74
C LEU A 86 -6.41 4.08 7.79
N HIS A 87 -7.13 4.77 6.90
CA HIS A 87 -8.59 4.63 6.77
C HIS A 87 -8.98 3.17 6.49
N VAL A 88 -8.35 2.53 5.51
CA VAL A 88 -8.61 1.11 5.19
C VAL A 88 -8.34 0.22 6.41
N LEU A 89 -7.19 0.37 7.05
CA LEU A 89 -6.83 -0.44 8.22
C LEU A 89 -7.77 -0.20 9.41
N ARG A 90 -8.36 0.99 9.52
CA ARG A 90 -9.32 1.31 10.57
C ARG A 90 -10.67 0.65 10.34
N TYR A 91 -11.14 0.55 9.10
CA TYR A 91 -12.52 0.12 8.81
C TYR A 91 -12.64 -1.31 8.27
N GLU A 92 -11.66 -1.81 7.51
CA GLU A 92 -11.71 -3.16 6.97
C GLU A 92 -11.31 -4.19 8.04
N SER A 93 -12.12 -5.23 8.22
CA SER A 93 -11.78 -6.38 9.05
C SER A 93 -10.87 -7.35 8.28
N ASN A 94 -10.07 -8.14 9.00
CA ASN A 94 -9.17 -9.15 8.40
C ASN A 94 -8.13 -8.58 7.42
N ALA A 95 -7.79 -7.29 7.52
CA ALA A 95 -6.73 -6.69 6.74
C ALA A 95 -5.36 -7.17 7.25
N VAL A 96 -4.47 -7.53 6.32
CA VAL A 96 -3.07 -7.88 6.61
C VAL A 96 -2.17 -6.94 5.84
N LEU A 97 -1.35 -6.17 6.57
CA LEU A 97 -0.37 -5.24 6.01
C LEU A 97 1.03 -5.79 6.28
N SER A 98 1.84 -5.90 5.24
CA SER A 98 3.25 -6.27 5.37
C SER A 98 4.15 -5.23 4.71
N CYS A 99 5.28 -4.95 5.35
CA CYS A 99 6.37 -4.17 4.80
C CYS A 99 7.68 -4.89 5.11
N GLU A 100 8.56 -5.01 4.13
CA GLU A 100 9.87 -5.62 4.28
C GLU A 100 10.92 -4.79 3.54
N ARG A 101 12.02 -4.52 4.23
CA ARG A 101 13.23 -3.91 3.69
C ARG A 101 14.37 -4.87 4.00
N ASP A 102 15.15 -5.25 2.98
CA ASP A 102 16.12 -6.34 3.03
C ASP A 102 15.47 -7.66 3.48
N THR A 103 14.80 -8.34 2.54
CA THR A 103 14.07 -9.61 2.75
C THR A 103 14.91 -10.73 3.40
N ASP A 104 16.24 -10.57 3.49
CA ASP A 104 17.18 -11.61 3.91
C ASP A 104 17.82 -11.40 5.30
N GLN A 105 17.58 -10.28 6.01
CA GLN A 105 18.33 -9.99 7.26
C GLN A 105 17.51 -9.50 8.46
N ASP A 106 16.33 -8.90 8.26
CA ASP A 106 15.60 -8.28 9.36
C ASP A 106 14.44 -9.15 9.89
N LYS A 107 14.31 -9.18 11.23
CA LYS A 107 13.20 -9.88 11.89
C LYS A 107 11.89 -9.12 11.65
N VAL A 108 10.90 -9.81 11.09
CA VAL A 108 9.54 -9.29 10.95
C VAL A 108 8.94 -9.00 12.33
N LEU A 109 8.65 -7.72 12.60
CA LEU A 109 7.98 -7.29 13.82
C LEU A 109 6.46 -7.50 13.69
N PRO A 110 5.83 -8.37 14.50
CA PRO A 110 4.38 -8.46 14.55
C PRO A 110 3.81 -7.23 15.26
N LEU A 111 2.90 -6.52 14.60
CA LEU A 111 2.12 -5.44 15.18
C LEU A 111 0.73 -5.96 15.51
N THR A 112 0.27 -5.75 16.74
CA THR A 112 -1.06 -6.17 17.20
C THR A 112 -1.99 -4.99 17.43
N GLU A 113 -1.43 -3.81 17.72
CA GLU A 113 -2.19 -2.62 18.09
C GLU A 113 -2.21 -1.58 16.95
N TYR A 114 -3.38 -0.99 16.70
CA TYR A 114 -3.56 0.00 15.63
C TYR A 114 -2.72 1.28 15.84
N HIS A 115 -2.45 1.66 17.10
CA HIS A 115 -1.63 2.84 17.39
C HIS A 115 -0.17 2.66 16.93
N ASP A 116 0.38 1.45 17.04
CA ASP A 116 1.73 1.12 16.58
C ASP A 116 1.81 1.19 15.05
N VAL A 117 0.78 0.72 14.37
CA VAL A 117 0.68 0.77 12.89
C VAL A 117 0.80 2.20 12.38
N THR A 118 0.15 3.16 13.04
CA THR A 118 0.20 4.57 12.62
C THR A 118 1.64 5.13 12.68
N THR A 119 2.36 4.80 13.74
CA THR A 119 3.75 5.23 13.94
C THR A 119 4.67 4.60 12.91
N VAL A 120 4.54 3.29 12.70
CA VAL A 120 5.38 2.51 11.77
C VAL A 120 5.12 2.94 10.32
N LEU A 121 3.86 3.12 9.92
CA LEU A 121 3.52 3.62 8.58
C LEU A 121 4.07 5.02 8.31
N THR A 122 4.07 5.89 9.33
CA THR A 122 4.69 7.21 9.22
C THR A 122 6.19 7.10 8.91
N GLN A 123 6.88 6.10 9.47
CA GLN A 123 8.30 5.84 9.17
C GLN A 123 8.49 5.32 7.74
N VAL A 124 7.68 4.35 7.30
CA VAL A 124 7.71 3.84 5.91
C VAL A 124 7.50 4.97 4.91
N VAL A 125 6.54 5.86 5.16
CA VAL A 125 6.22 6.98 4.28
C VAL A 125 7.34 8.01 4.24
N LYS A 126 7.93 8.37 5.39
CA LYS A 126 9.12 9.24 5.46
C LYS A 126 10.27 8.66 4.65
N PHE A 127 10.62 7.39 4.92
CA PHE A 127 11.66 6.70 4.17
C PHE A 127 11.38 6.69 2.67
N SER A 128 10.17 6.31 2.26
CA SER A 128 9.81 6.19 0.84
C SER A 128 9.83 7.55 0.13
N LYS A 129 9.54 8.64 0.84
CA LYS A 129 9.50 9.99 0.26
C LYS A 129 10.90 10.53 -0.05
N ASP A 130 11.80 10.51 0.93
CA ASP A 130 13.08 11.22 0.84
C ASP A 130 14.26 10.45 1.45
N GLY A 131 14.07 9.19 1.82
CA GLY A 131 15.11 8.32 2.37
C GLY A 131 15.40 8.60 3.84
N THR A 132 14.62 9.46 4.51
CA THR A 132 14.82 9.78 5.91
C THR A 132 14.32 8.64 6.82
N GLY A 133 15.19 8.21 7.75
CA GLY A 133 14.89 7.15 8.71
C GLY A 133 15.08 5.73 8.16
N THR A 134 14.71 4.75 8.99
CA THR A 134 14.78 3.32 8.65
C THR A 134 13.40 2.85 8.16
N CYS A 135 13.38 2.02 7.12
CA CYS A 135 12.14 1.36 6.68
C CYS A 135 11.97 0.10 7.52
N PRO A 136 10.94 0.01 8.37
CA PRO A 136 10.75 -1.14 9.24
C PRO A 136 10.27 -2.37 8.46
N THR A 137 10.69 -3.54 8.93
CA THR A 137 10.17 -4.85 8.50
C THR A 137 9.11 -5.30 9.51
N PHE A 138 7.85 -5.35 9.10
CA PHE A 138 6.72 -5.63 10.01
C PHE A 138 5.54 -6.32 9.31
N LEU A 139 4.71 -6.97 10.13
CA LEU A 139 3.43 -7.54 9.73
C LEU A 139 2.36 -7.08 10.71
N TYR A 140 1.30 -6.48 10.21
CA TYR A 140 0.10 -6.15 10.97
C TYR A 140 -1.06 -6.99 10.46
N GLN A 141 -1.73 -7.71 11.36
CA GLN A 141 -2.95 -8.43 11.06
C GLN A 141 -4.06 -7.91 11.96
N LYS A 142 -5.08 -7.32 11.34
CA LYS A 142 -6.30 -6.96 12.04
C LYS A 142 -7.19 -8.18 12.15
N LEU A 143 -7.49 -8.58 13.37
CA LEU A 143 -8.43 -9.66 13.71
C LEU A 143 -9.85 -9.11 13.87
#